data_AF-A0A8B8GQP3-F1
#
_entry.id   AF-A0A8B8GQP3-F1
#
_cell.length_a   1.000
_cell.length_b   1.000
_cell.length_c   1.000
_cell.angle_alpha   90.00
_cell.angle_beta   90.00
_cell.angle_gamma   90.00
#
_symmetry.space_group_name_H-M   'P 1'
#
loop_
_entity.id
_entity.type
_entity.pdbx_description
1 polymer ?
#
loop_
_entity_poly.entity_id
_entity_poly.type
_entity_poly.pdbx_seq_one_letter_code
_entity_poly.pdbx_strand_id
1 'polypeptide(L)'
;MSIAEFLDGMPSFDERNFSRFHSDNGRSKRVPVYISTEDQPNDQIIVTDKSNLLLRYLHNQWDKKHGGKKRELVDSTEEGGSTSRKRARISDKILPWF
;
A
#
# COMPACT_ATOMS: atom_id res chain seq x y z
N MET A 1 -1.34 -40.35 3.22
CA MET A 1 -0.36 -39.26 3.11
C MET A 1 0.36 -39.14 4.42
N SER A 2 1.68 -39.16 4.40
CA SER A 2 2.50 -38.99 5.59
C SER A 2 2.80 -37.51 5.85
N ILE A 3 3.18 -37.16 7.08
CA ILE A 3 3.61 -35.79 7.41
C ILE A 3 4.88 -35.40 6.66
N ALA A 4 5.74 -36.37 6.30
CA ALA A 4 6.95 -36.12 5.53
C ALA A 4 6.64 -35.68 4.08
N GLU A 5 5.66 -36.32 3.44
CA GLU A 5 5.18 -35.93 2.10
C GLU A 5 4.55 -34.53 2.09
N PHE A 6 3.97 -34.10 3.21
CA PHE A 6 3.41 -32.76 3.36
C PHE A 6 4.49 -31.68 3.57
N LEU A 7 5.62 -32.04 4.19
CA LEU A 7 6.75 -31.14 4.45
C LEU A 7 7.76 -31.09 3.31
N ASP A 8 7.63 -31.99 2.33
CA ASP A 8 8.46 -31.99 1.13
C ASP A 8 8.09 -30.82 0.20
N GLY A 9 9.10 -30.22 -0.45
CA GLY A 9 8.90 -29.10 -1.37
C GLY A 9 8.52 -27.75 -0.73
N MET A 10 8.77 -27.55 0.58
CA MET A 10 8.59 -26.23 1.20
C MET A 10 9.42 -25.14 0.51
N PRO A 11 8.92 -23.89 0.42
CA PRO A 11 9.66 -22.81 -0.23
C PRO A 11 11.02 -22.57 0.42
N SER A 12 12.06 -22.57 -0.42
CA SER A 12 13.42 -22.16 -0.05
C SER A 12 13.87 -21.05 -0.99
N PHE A 13 14.21 -19.89 -0.43
CA PHE A 13 14.77 -18.80 -1.23
C PHE A 13 16.25 -19.05 -1.57
N ASP A 14 17.00 -19.60 -0.63
CA ASP A 14 18.38 -20.07 -0.81
C ASP A 14 18.62 -21.24 0.16
N GLU A 15 18.96 -22.40 -0.40
CA GLU A 15 19.27 -23.64 0.34
C GLU A 15 20.46 -23.47 1.29
N ARG A 16 21.33 -22.48 1.05
CA ARG A 16 22.52 -22.22 1.87
C ARG A 16 22.20 -21.48 3.17
N ASN A 17 21.04 -20.82 3.28
CA ASN A 17 20.69 -19.97 4.42
C ASN A 17 20.75 -20.72 5.77
N PHE A 18 20.40 -22.01 5.77
CA PHE A 18 20.33 -22.82 6.99
C PHE A 18 21.21 -24.08 6.96
N SER A 19 21.93 -24.34 5.86
CA SER A 19 22.77 -25.54 5.72
C SER A 19 23.94 -25.62 6.71
N ARG A 20 24.35 -24.48 7.28
CA ARG A 20 25.46 -24.35 8.25
C ARG A 20 25.00 -23.85 9.62
N PHE A 21 23.71 -23.98 9.93
CA PHE A 21 23.20 -23.55 11.23
C PHE A 21 23.83 -24.39 12.36
N HIS A 22 24.38 -23.72 13.37
CA HIS A 22 24.93 -24.35 14.57
C HIS A 22 24.17 -23.84 15.80
N SER A 23 23.54 -24.76 16.54
CA SER A 23 22.84 -24.44 17.80
C SER A 23 23.79 -24.15 18.97
N ASP A 24 25.07 -24.49 18.83
CA ASP A 24 26.05 -24.51 19.93
C ASP A 24 26.75 -23.18 20.19
N ASN A 25 26.00 -22.08 20.17
CA ASN A 25 26.44 -20.83 20.76
C ASN A 25 25.61 -20.59 22.02
N GLY A 26 25.96 -21.27 23.12
CA GLY A 26 25.37 -21.10 24.46
C GLY A 26 25.46 -19.67 25.05
N ARG A 27 25.93 -18.70 24.26
CA ARG A 27 25.74 -17.27 24.50
C ARG A 27 24.88 -16.74 23.36
N SER A 28 23.62 -16.45 23.67
CA SER A 28 22.76 -15.61 22.82
C SER A 28 23.57 -14.36 22.43
N LYS A 29 24.04 -14.31 21.18
CA LYS A 29 24.77 -13.16 20.65
C LYS A 29 23.76 -12.02 20.63
N ARG A 30 23.85 -11.12 21.61
CA ARG A 30 22.99 -9.93 21.65
C ARG A 30 23.19 -9.19 20.32
N VAL A 31 22.09 -8.98 19.60
CA VAL A 31 22.10 -8.22 18.35
C VAL A 31 22.61 -6.82 18.69
N PRO A 32 23.61 -6.28 17.96
CA PRO A 32 24.12 -4.94 18.21
C PRO A 32 22.99 -3.91 18.03
N VAL A 33 22.96 -2.92 18.91
CA VAL A 33 22.02 -1.79 18.80
C VAL A 33 22.50 -0.87 17.69
N TYR A 34 21.62 -0.52 16.75
CA TYR A 34 21.92 0.49 15.73
C TYR A 34 21.87 1.90 16.35
N ILE A 35 22.94 2.66 16.18
CA ILE A 35 23.05 4.06 16.60
C ILE A 35 23.34 4.89 15.35
N SER A 36 22.43 5.78 14.97
CA SER A 36 22.67 6.69 13.85
C SER A 36 23.68 7.77 14.26
N THR A 37 24.76 7.91 13.50
CA THR A 37 25.79 8.94 13.72
C THR A 37 25.67 10.13 12.77
N GLU A 38 24.86 9.98 11.72
CA GLU A 38 24.65 10.98 10.68
C GLU A 38 23.19 11.43 10.70
N ASP A 39 22.99 12.71 10.38
CA ASP A 39 21.66 13.31 10.24
C ASP A 39 21.30 13.34 8.75
N GLN A 40 20.38 12.45 8.37
CA GLN A 40 19.91 12.33 6.99
C GLN A 40 18.54 13.01 6.88
N PRO A 41 18.33 13.95 5.94
CA PRO A 41 17.03 14.58 5.75
C PRO A 41 16.00 13.56 5.27
N ASN A 42 14.76 13.71 5.73
CA ASN A 42 13.63 12.91 5.25
C ASN A 42 13.10 13.49 3.94
N ASP A 43 12.92 12.64 2.92
CA ASP A 43 12.36 13.05 1.63
C ASP A 43 10.89 13.48 1.73
N GLN A 44 10.14 12.90 2.67
CA GLN A 44 8.71 13.17 2.87
C GLN A 44 8.38 13.23 4.36
N ILE A 45 7.35 14.03 4.69
CA ILE A 45 6.86 14.20 6.06
C ILE A 45 5.40 13.75 6.11
N ILE A 46 5.08 12.91 7.09
CA ILE A 46 3.69 12.52 7.35
C ILE A 46 2.98 13.68 8.03
N VAL A 47 1.97 14.22 7.35
CA VAL A 47 1.14 15.33 7.84
C VAL A 47 -0.28 14.85 8.11
N THR A 48 -0.81 15.20 9.27
CA THR A 48 -2.22 14.95 9.61
C THR A 48 -3.08 16.13 9.19
N ASP A 49 -4.22 15.84 8.58
CA ASP A 49 -5.26 16.84 8.29
C ASP A 49 -5.78 17.45 9.60
N LYS A 50 -5.60 18.76 9.76
CA LYS A 50 -6.04 19.52 10.95
C LYS A 50 -7.48 20.02 10.83
N SER A 51 -8.16 19.76 9.71
CA SER A 51 -9.55 20.20 9.53
C SER A 51 -10.47 19.51 10.53
N ASN A 52 -11.46 20.27 11.01
CA ASN A 52 -12.47 19.70 11.88
C ASN A 52 -13.30 18.66 11.11
N LEU A 53 -13.40 17.45 11.67
CA LEU A 53 -14.05 16.33 10.97
C LEU A 53 -15.52 16.61 10.64
N LEU A 54 -16.25 17.31 11.52
CA LEU A 54 -17.65 17.68 11.28
C LEU A 54 -17.75 18.68 10.13
N LEU A 55 -16.91 19.70 10.09
CA LEU A 55 -16.89 20.68 9.00
C LEU A 55 -16.57 20.02 7.66
N ARG A 56 -15.57 19.13 7.64
CA ARG A 56 -15.23 18.35 6.44
C ARG A 56 -16.41 17.51 5.97
N TYR A 57 -17.13 16.87 6.89
CA TYR A 57 -18.33 16.10 6.57
C TYR A 57 -19.43 16.98 5.98
N LEU A 58 -19.75 18.10 6.62
CA LEU A 58 -20.80 19.03 6.16
C LEU A 58 -20.47 19.61 4.79
N HIS A 59 -19.23 20.04 4.57
CA HIS A 59 -18.78 20.55 3.27
C HIS A 59 -18.92 19.48 2.19
N ASN A 60 -18.50 18.25 2.47
CA ASN A 60 -18.62 17.14 1.52
C ASN A 60 -20.09 16.78 1.20
N GLN A 61 -20.99 16.83 2.19
CA GLN A 61 -22.44 16.65 1.95
C GLN A 61 -23.01 17.77 1.09
N TRP A 62 -22.63 19.02 1.37
CA TRP A 62 -23.04 20.18 0.60
C TRP A 62 -22.56 20.11 -0.85
N ASP A 63 -21.26 19.86 -1.07
CA ASP A 63 -20.67 19.73 -2.40
C ASP A 63 -21.28 18.57 -3.18
N LYS A 64 -21.59 17.45 -2.53
CA LYS A 64 -22.28 16.34 -3.19
C LYS A 64 -23.68 16.74 -3.67
N LYS A 65 -24.40 17.55 -2.89
CA LYS A 65 -25.77 18.01 -3.22
C LYS A 65 -25.79 19.16 -4.24
N HIS A 66 -24.77 20.01 -4.26
CA HIS A 66 -24.77 21.25 -5.03
C HIS A 66 -23.69 21.31 -6.13
N GLY A 67 -22.69 20.44 -6.09
CA GLY A 67 -21.56 20.37 -7.02
C GLY A 67 -21.88 19.74 -8.38
N GLY A 68 -23.06 19.11 -8.54
CA GLY A 68 -23.56 18.64 -9.83
C GLY A 68 -24.03 19.77 -10.76
N LYS A 69 -24.34 20.96 -10.23
CA LYS A 69 -24.98 22.04 -11.00
C LYS A 69 -24.10 22.65 -12.09
N LYS A 70 -22.78 22.49 -12.02
CA LYS A 70 -21.86 22.96 -13.09
C LYS A 70 -21.63 21.93 -14.20
N ARG A 71 -22.09 20.68 -14.05
CA ARG A 71 -21.99 19.62 -15.07
C ARG A 71 -23.31 19.38 -15.83
N GLU A 72 -24.38 20.14 -15.56
CA GLU A 72 -25.67 19.98 -16.27
C GLU A 72 -25.96 21.06 -17.33
N LEU A 73 -25.11 22.08 -17.52
CA LEU A 73 -25.37 23.08 -18.57
C LEU A 73 -24.91 22.63 -19.97
N VAL A 74 -24.29 21.46 -20.10
CA VAL A 74 -23.90 20.91 -21.39
C VAL A 74 -24.14 19.42 -21.32
N ASP A 75 -25.19 18.98 -22.00
CA ASP A 75 -25.37 17.65 -22.60
C ASP A 75 -26.67 16.93 -22.20
N SER A 76 -27.36 16.47 -23.25
CA SER A 76 -28.38 15.42 -23.33
C SER A 76 -29.82 15.82 -22.91
N THR A 77 -30.81 16.01 -23.80
CA THR A 77 -31.08 15.36 -25.10
C THR A 77 -30.82 13.86 -25.04
N GLU A 78 -31.89 13.14 -24.67
CA GLU A 78 -32.22 11.75 -25.04
C GLU A 78 -31.42 10.60 -24.40
N GLU A 79 -32.19 9.72 -23.74
CA GLU A 79 -32.11 8.25 -23.76
C GLU A 79 -30.74 7.57 -23.70
N GLY A 80 -30.57 6.70 -22.68
CA GLY A 80 -29.73 5.51 -22.84
C GLY A 80 -28.76 5.22 -21.70
N GLY A 81 -29.08 4.15 -20.96
CA GLY A 81 -28.14 3.05 -20.75
C GLY A 81 -26.88 3.27 -19.90
N SER A 82 -26.83 2.50 -18.81
CA SER A 82 -25.68 1.65 -18.45
C SER A 82 -24.27 2.29 -18.39
N THR A 83 -23.67 2.31 -17.20
CA THR A 83 -22.53 1.43 -16.85
C THR A 83 -21.73 1.99 -15.68
N SER A 84 -21.58 1.14 -14.69
CA SER A 84 -20.45 1.01 -13.76
C SER A 84 -19.17 1.74 -14.18
N ARG A 85 -18.92 2.94 -13.63
CA ARG A 85 -17.61 3.61 -13.75
C ARG A 85 -16.60 3.01 -12.77
N LYS A 86 -16.00 1.88 -13.18
CA LYS A 86 -14.67 1.44 -12.76
C LYS A 86 -13.72 2.64 -12.88
N ARG A 87 -13.02 3.02 -11.81
CA ARG A 87 -11.94 4.02 -11.93
C ARG A 87 -10.82 3.40 -12.77
N ALA A 88 -10.42 4.10 -13.83
CA ALA A 88 -9.23 3.73 -14.59
C ALA A 88 -8.01 3.89 -13.67
N ARG A 89 -7.25 2.81 -13.50
CA ARG A 89 -5.89 2.89 -12.97
C ARG A 89 -5.06 3.61 -14.02
N ILE A 90 -4.41 4.70 -13.65
CA ILE A 90 -3.37 5.32 -14.47
C ILE A 90 -2.34 4.21 -14.75
N SER A 91 -2.10 3.97 -16.03
CA SER A 91 -1.08 3.04 -16.49
C SER A 91 0.28 3.67 -16.19
N ASP A 92 0.79 3.43 -15.00
CA ASP A 92 2.22 3.58 -14.75
C ASP A 92 2.89 2.53 -15.62
N LYS A 93 3.51 3.01 -16.71
CA LYS A 93 4.35 2.20 -17.58
C LYS A 93 5.37 1.52 -16.67
N ILE A 94 5.25 0.21 -16.56
CA ILE A 94 6.20 -0.67 -15.90
C ILE A 94 7.55 -0.41 -16.59
N LEU A 95 8.43 0.32 -15.91
CA LEU A 95 9.84 0.29 -16.25
C LEU A 95 10.35 -1.10 -15.84
N PRO A 96 11.05 -1.83 -16.73
CA PRO A 96 11.67 -3.08 -16.35
C PRO A 96 12.75 -2.78 -15.31
N TRP A 97 12.71 -3.54 -14.22
CA TRP A 97 13.82 -3.64 -13.28
C TRP A 97 15.02 -4.19 -14.04
N PHE A 98 16.07 -3.38 -14.17
CA PHE A 98 17.42 -3.83 -14.46
C PHE A 98 18.23 -3.77 -13.18
#